data_AF-A0A2H0H5T0-F1
#
_entry.id   AF-A0A2H0H5T0-F1
#
_cell.length_a   1.000
_cell.length_b   1.000
_cell.length_c   1.000
_cell.angle_alpha   90.00
_cell.angle_beta   90.00
_cell.angle_gamma   90.00
#
_symmetry.space_group_name_H-M   'P 1'
#
loop_
_entity.id
_entity.type
_entity.pdbx_description
1 polymer ?
#
loop_
_entity_poly.entity_id
_entity_poly.type
_entity_poly.pdbx_seq_one_letter_code
_entity_poly.pdbx_strand_id
1 'polypeptide(L)'
;GIFLSKRKARKDKEKVWNLQAKRMLINLFIPLITGGILSLIFLFKGYIGIVAPLTLIFYGLALVNASKYTLTEIRSLGIVEIILGLLAAQFIGYGLIFWALGFGVLHIIYGIVMHLKYR
;
A
#
# COMPACT_ATOMS: atom_id res chain seq x y z
N GLY A 1 -21.50 18.01 -32.83
CA GLY A 1 -21.30 16.89 -31.87
C GLY A 1 -20.02 16.94 -31.04
N ILE A 2 -19.34 18.09 -30.82
CA ILE A 2 -18.07 18.15 -30.07
C ILE A 2 -18.24 18.73 -28.65
N PHE A 3 -19.30 19.52 -28.41
CA PHE A 3 -19.55 20.15 -27.11
C PHE A 3 -20.17 19.22 -26.04
N LEU A 4 -20.86 18.15 -26.44
CA LEU A 4 -21.51 17.21 -25.51
C LEU A 4 -20.52 16.20 -24.91
N SER A 5 -19.41 15.87 -25.59
CA SER A 5 -18.36 14.99 -25.05
C SER A 5 -17.50 15.66 -23.97
N LYS A 6 -17.22 16.96 -24.07
CA LYS A 6 -16.45 17.69 -23.03
C LYS A 6 -17.21 17.80 -21.70
N ARG A 7 -18.54 17.91 -21.73
CA ARG A 7 -19.38 18.03 -20.52
C ARG A 7 -19.66 16.67 -19.86
N LYS A 8 -19.73 15.58 -20.64
CA LYS A 8 -19.82 14.20 -20.12
C LYS A 8 -18.50 13.77 -19.46
N ALA A 9 -17.37 14.06 -20.10
CA ALA A 9 -16.03 13.76 -19.55
C ALA A 9 -15.69 14.53 -18.25
N ARG A 10 -16.23 15.76 -18.06
CA ARG A 10 -16.07 16.50 -16.80
C ARG A 10 -16.95 15.95 -15.67
N LYS A 11 -18.18 15.49 -15.98
CA LYS A 11 -19.06 14.83 -15.00
C LYS A 11 -18.58 13.44 -14.57
N ASP A 12 -17.90 12.72 -15.46
CA ASP A 12 -17.34 11.41 -15.11
C ASP A 12 -16.05 11.53 -14.28
N LYS A 13 -15.23 12.56 -14.50
CA LYS A 13 -14.04 12.84 -13.66
C LYS A 13 -14.39 13.25 -12.22
N GLU A 14 -15.48 13.98 -11.99
CA GLU A 14 -15.95 14.28 -10.62
C GLU A 14 -16.54 13.05 -9.92
N LYS A 15 -17.11 12.09 -10.66
CA LYS A 15 -17.59 10.81 -10.12
C LYS A 15 -16.47 9.79 -9.84
N VAL A 16 -15.26 9.92 -10.39
CA VAL A 16 -14.14 9.03 -9.97
C VAL A 16 -13.76 9.29 -8.51
N TRP A 17 -13.94 10.52 -8.03
CA TRP A 17 -13.93 10.87 -6.60
C TRP A 17 -15.23 10.47 -5.87
N ASN A 18 -15.87 9.39 -6.31
CA ASN A 18 -17.08 8.86 -5.69
C ASN A 18 -16.80 8.35 -4.28
N LEU A 19 -17.89 8.10 -3.54
CA LEU A 19 -17.93 7.42 -2.26
C LEU A 19 -16.99 6.19 -2.17
N GLN A 20 -16.76 5.49 -3.29
CA GLN A 20 -15.83 4.37 -3.40
C GLN A 20 -14.36 4.79 -3.18
N ALA A 21 -13.88 5.85 -3.82
CA ALA A 21 -12.53 6.38 -3.62
C ALA A 21 -12.33 6.89 -2.19
N LYS A 22 -13.34 7.55 -1.61
CA LYS A 22 -13.30 7.97 -0.19
C LYS A 22 -13.21 6.76 0.75
N ARG A 23 -13.99 5.71 0.50
CA ARG A 23 -13.92 4.45 1.28
C ARG A 23 -12.58 3.75 1.13
N MET A 24 -12.00 3.72 -0.07
CA MET A 24 -10.67 3.19 -0.31
C MET A 24 -9.62 3.94 0.52
N LEU A 25 -9.61 5.27 0.47
CA LEU A 25 -8.66 6.08 1.22
C LEU A 25 -8.79 5.85 2.72
N ILE A 26 -10.02 5.80 3.27
CA ILE A 26 -10.24 5.50 4.69
C ILE A 26 -9.66 4.12 5.05
N ASN A 27 -9.96 3.09 4.24
CA ASN A 27 -9.45 1.73 4.45
C ASN A 27 -7.92 1.60 4.28
N LEU A 28 -7.30 2.49 3.51
CA LEU A 28 -5.84 2.59 3.38
C LEU A 28 -5.23 3.31 4.60
N PHE A 29 -5.81 4.44 5.00
CA PHE A 29 -5.27 5.28 6.07
C PHE A 29 -5.40 4.66 7.45
N ILE A 30 -6.45 3.86 7.71
CA ILE A 30 -6.63 3.22 9.02
C ILE A 30 -5.39 2.36 9.38
N PRO A 31 -4.98 1.34 8.60
CA PRO A 31 -3.78 0.58 8.91
C PRO A 31 -2.50 1.43 8.88
N LEU A 32 -2.37 2.36 7.93
CA LEU A 32 -1.16 3.17 7.77
C LEU A 32 -0.91 4.09 8.98
N ILE A 33 -1.95 4.79 9.45
CA ILE A 33 -1.85 5.69 10.61
C ILE A 33 -1.63 4.87 11.87
N THR A 34 -2.39 3.78 12.07
CA THR A 34 -2.20 2.92 13.24
C THR A 34 -0.79 2.34 13.29
N GLY A 35 -0.28 1.84 12.15
CA GLY A 35 1.07 1.30 12.03
C GLY A 35 2.16 2.34 12.22
N GLY A 36 1.97 3.55 11.69
CA GLY A 36 2.89 4.67 11.85
C GLY A 36 2.99 5.14 13.31
N ILE A 37 1.84 5.31 13.99
CA ILE A 37 1.81 5.65 15.42
C ILE A 37 2.47 4.53 16.24
N LEU A 38 2.14 3.26 15.96
CA LEU A 38 2.73 2.13 16.68
C LEU A 38 4.25 2.05 16.47
N SER A 39 4.72 2.28 15.24
CA SER A 39 6.14 2.34 14.91
C SER A 39 6.85 3.45 15.69
N LEU A 40 6.25 4.65 15.79
CA LEU A 40 6.79 5.74 16.60
C LEU A 40 6.84 5.40 18.09
N ILE A 41 5.79 4.75 18.62
CA ILE A 41 5.77 4.29 20.01
C ILE A 41 6.94 3.33 20.27
N PHE A 42 7.14 2.32 19.42
CA PHE A 42 8.24 1.37 19.56
C PHE A 42 9.62 2.03 19.39
N LEU A 43 9.73 3.00 18.48
CA LEU A 43 10.95 3.80 18.30
C LEU A 43 11.30 4.56 19.59
N PHE A 44 10.35 5.27 20.20
CA PHE A 44 10.57 5.98 21.46
C PHE A 44 10.84 5.05 22.65
N LYS A 45 10.37 3.81 22.59
CA LYS A 45 10.66 2.77 23.58
C LYS A 45 12.01 2.08 23.37
N GLY A 46 12.75 2.42 22.31
CA GLY A 46 14.07 1.86 22.00
C GLY A 46 14.06 0.58 21.16
N TYR A 47 12.89 0.10 20.72
CA TYR A 47 12.76 -1.11 19.90
C TYR A 47 12.94 -0.78 18.41
N ILE A 48 14.10 -0.26 18.02
CA ILE A 48 14.36 0.22 16.65
C ILE A 48 14.25 -0.92 15.62
N GLY A 49 14.69 -2.12 15.98
CA GLY A 49 14.71 -3.28 15.08
C GLY A 49 13.33 -3.75 14.61
N ILE A 50 12.25 -3.41 15.33
CA ILE A 50 10.88 -3.83 14.97
C ILE A 50 10.14 -2.81 14.10
N VAL A 51 10.69 -1.61 13.92
CA VAL A 51 10.06 -0.55 13.11
C VAL A 51 9.96 -0.96 11.64
N ALA A 52 11.04 -1.51 11.08
CA ALA A 52 11.04 -2.01 9.70
C ALA A 52 9.95 -3.07 9.44
N PRO A 53 9.86 -4.18 10.20
CA PRO A 53 8.79 -5.16 10.00
C PRO A 53 7.39 -4.59 10.23
N LEU A 54 7.20 -3.71 11.22
CA LEU A 54 5.89 -3.06 11.44
C LEU A 54 5.46 -2.26 10.22
N THR A 55 6.34 -1.45 9.64
CA THR A 55 5.99 -0.65 8.45
C THR A 55 5.59 -1.54 7.26
N LEU A 56 6.29 -2.65 7.02
CA LEU A 56 5.94 -3.61 5.95
C LEU A 56 4.57 -4.25 6.20
N ILE A 57 4.32 -4.74 7.42
CA ILE A 57 3.04 -5.40 7.77
C ILE A 57 1.87 -4.43 7.61
N PHE A 58 1.97 -3.23 8.21
CA PHE A 58 0.87 -2.26 8.17
C PHE A 58 0.66 -1.67 6.78
N TYR A 59 1.72 -1.50 6.00
CA TYR A 59 1.61 -1.12 4.60
C TYR A 59 0.91 -2.21 3.78
N GLY A 60 1.32 -3.47 3.91
CA GLY A 60 0.68 -4.59 3.23
C GLY A 60 -0.80 -4.74 3.62
N LEU A 61 -1.14 -4.54 4.89
CA LEU A 61 -2.53 -4.49 5.36
C LEU A 61 -3.30 -3.32 4.74
N ALA A 62 -2.69 -2.14 4.62
CA ALA A 62 -3.29 -0.99 3.93
C ALA A 62 -3.60 -1.33 2.46
N LEU A 63 -2.64 -1.95 1.76
CA LEU A 63 -2.82 -2.38 0.37
C LEU A 63 -3.91 -3.44 0.21
N VAL A 64 -3.94 -4.46 1.07
CA VAL A 64 -5.00 -5.48 1.04
C VAL A 64 -6.38 -4.86 1.27
N ASN A 65 -6.50 -3.91 2.20
CA ASN A 65 -7.76 -3.23 2.45
C ASN A 65 -8.18 -2.28 1.31
N ALA A 66 -7.22 -1.57 0.71
CA ALA A 66 -7.47 -0.71 -0.45
C ALA A 66 -7.81 -1.52 -1.72
N SER A 67 -7.22 -2.71 -1.88
CA SER A 67 -7.39 -3.58 -3.05
C SER A 67 -8.83 -3.98 -3.33
N LYS A 68 -9.70 -3.97 -2.32
CA LYS A 68 -11.14 -4.22 -2.46
C LYS A 68 -11.84 -3.17 -3.34
N TYR A 69 -11.23 -2.00 -3.49
CA TYR A 69 -11.74 -0.86 -4.24
C TYR A 69 -10.87 -0.52 -5.46
N THR A 70 -9.80 -1.29 -5.70
CA THR A 70 -8.84 -1.07 -6.79
C THR A 70 -8.55 -2.38 -7.54
N LEU A 71 -7.37 -2.48 -8.17
CA LEU A 71 -6.92 -3.63 -8.94
C LEU A 71 -6.56 -4.80 -8.01
N THR A 72 -6.94 -6.02 -8.42
CA THR A 72 -6.73 -7.23 -7.62
C THR A 72 -5.23 -7.54 -7.45
N GLU A 73 -4.40 -7.07 -8.36
CA GLU A 73 -2.94 -7.18 -8.35
C GLU A 73 -2.33 -6.46 -7.13
N ILE A 74 -2.93 -5.35 -6.69
CA ILE A 74 -2.48 -4.63 -5.47
C ILE A 74 -2.68 -5.50 -4.22
N ARG A 75 -3.68 -6.39 -4.23
CA ARG A 75 -3.91 -7.34 -3.15
C ARG A 75 -2.76 -8.33 -3.02
N SER A 76 -2.26 -8.83 -4.16
CA SER A 76 -1.15 -9.79 -4.17
C SER A 76 0.12 -9.14 -3.63
N LEU A 77 0.43 -7.90 -4.05
CA LEU A 77 1.55 -7.13 -3.50
C LEU A 77 1.42 -6.96 -1.98
N GLY A 78 0.24 -6.55 -1.50
CA GLY A 78 -0.02 -6.38 -0.07
C GLY A 78 0.15 -7.67 0.75
N ILE A 79 -0.23 -8.83 0.21
CA ILE A 79 -0.02 -10.13 0.87
C ILE A 79 1.48 -10.45 0.97
N VAL A 80 2.26 -10.20 -0.09
CA VAL A 80 3.70 -10.44 -0.08
C VAL A 80 4.40 -9.52 0.93
N GLU A 81 4.01 -8.24 1.00
CA GLU A 81 4.51 -7.29 2.00
C GLU A 81 4.22 -7.74 3.44
N ILE A 82 3.02 -8.28 3.71
CA ILE A 82 2.68 -8.85 5.03
C ILE A 82 3.60 -10.04 5.35
N ILE A 83 3.79 -10.96 4.42
CA ILE A 83 4.65 -12.14 4.63
C ILE A 83 6.09 -11.71 4.88
N LEU A 84 6.63 -10.79 4.07
CA LEU A 84 7.97 -10.24 4.26
C LEU A 84 8.12 -9.52 5.59
N GLY A 85 7.12 -8.74 6.00
CA GLY A 85 7.11 -8.05 7.29
C GLY A 85 7.09 -9.02 8.48
N LEU A 86 6.34 -10.13 8.39
CA LEU A 86 6.36 -11.19 9.40
C LEU A 86 7.71 -11.92 9.47
N LEU A 87 8.33 -12.20 8.32
CA LEU A 87 9.68 -12.77 8.27
C LEU A 87 10.71 -11.79 8.86
N ALA A 88 10.61 -10.50 8.53
CA ALA A 88 11.46 -9.45 9.07
C ALA A 88 11.30 -9.30 10.60
N ALA A 89 10.10 -9.56 11.14
CA ALA A 89 9.85 -9.54 12.58
C ALA A 89 10.50 -10.75 13.29
N GLN A 90 10.56 -11.91 12.63
CA GLN A 90 11.23 -13.10 13.15
C GLN A 90 12.77 -12.94 13.15
N PHE A 91 13.32 -12.31 12.09
CA PHE A 91 14.77 -12.14 11.92
C PHE A 91 15.21 -10.70 12.23
N ILE A 92 15.07 -10.32 13.51
CA ILE A 92 15.50 -9.01 14.01
C ILE A 92 17.01 -8.84 13.75
N GLY A 93 17.37 -7.80 12.99
CA GLY A 93 18.73 -7.54 12.50
C GLY A 93 18.82 -7.46 10.98
N TYR A 94 17.99 -8.23 10.27
CA TYR A 94 17.87 -8.16 8.80
C TYR A 94 16.73 -7.26 8.34
N GLY A 95 16.06 -6.55 9.26
CA GLY A 95 14.87 -5.74 8.98
C GLY A 95 15.04 -4.76 7.82
N LEU A 96 16.20 -4.10 7.71
CA LEU A 96 16.49 -3.18 6.59
C LEU A 96 16.59 -3.89 5.23
N ILE A 97 17.10 -5.11 5.19
CA ILE A 97 17.19 -5.91 3.96
C ILE A 97 15.79 -6.29 3.50
N PHE A 98 14.97 -6.81 4.41
CA PHE A 98 13.57 -7.10 4.10
C PHE A 98 12.79 -5.84 3.70
N TRP A 99 13.07 -4.72 4.36
CA TRP A 99 12.46 -3.43 4.05
C TRP A 99 12.81 -2.93 2.64
N ALA A 100 14.08 -3.04 2.25
CA ALA A 100 14.54 -2.71 0.89
C ALA A 100 13.99 -3.67 -0.17
N LEU A 101 13.80 -4.96 0.18
CA LEU A 101 13.16 -5.92 -0.70
C LEU A 101 11.68 -5.61 -0.93
N GLY A 102 10.93 -5.30 0.13
CA GLY A 102 9.52 -4.91 0.05
C GLY A 102 9.33 -3.60 -0.71
N PHE A 103 9.76 -2.48 -0.10
CA PHE A 103 9.54 -1.15 -0.65
C PHE A 103 10.37 -0.82 -1.91
N GLY A 104 11.47 -1.53 -2.15
CA GLY A 104 12.31 -1.34 -3.33
C GLY A 104 12.00 -2.36 -4.42
N VAL A 105 12.51 -3.58 -4.26
CA VAL A 105 12.55 -4.59 -5.34
C VAL A 105 11.14 -5.00 -5.77
N LEU A 106 10.26 -5.35 -4.83
CA LEU A 106 8.90 -5.79 -5.18
C LEU A 106 8.09 -4.70 -5.87
N HIS A 107 8.25 -3.44 -5.46
CA HIS A 107 7.58 -2.31 -6.09
C HIS A 107 8.06 -2.05 -7.52
N ILE A 108 9.37 -2.20 -7.78
CA ILE A 108 9.92 -2.09 -9.13
C ILE A 108 9.36 -3.20 -10.03
N ILE A 109 9.40 -4.46 -9.56
CA ILE A 109 8.86 -5.61 -10.29
C ILE A 109 7.37 -5.40 -10.58
N TYR A 110 6.60 -5.01 -9.56
CA TYR A 110 5.18 -4.72 -9.70
C TYR A 110 4.92 -3.63 -10.74
N GLY A 111 5.69 -2.54 -10.71
CA GLY A 111 5.59 -1.44 -11.67
C GLY A 111 5.86 -1.90 -13.11
N ILE A 112 6.87 -2.75 -13.31
CA ILE A 112 7.18 -3.33 -14.62
C ILE A 112 6.04 -4.25 -15.09
N VAL A 113 5.56 -5.16 -14.24
CA VAL A 113 4.47 -6.09 -14.58
C VAL A 113 3.19 -5.32 -14.96
N MET A 114 2.85 -4.29 -14.19
CA MET A 114 1.71 -3.42 -14.50
C MET A 114 1.91 -2.68 -15.83
N HIS A 115 3.10 -2.14 -16.08
CA HIS A 115 3.38 -1.45 -17.34
C HIS A 115 3.30 -2.38 -18.55
N LEU A 116 3.72 -3.64 -18.43
CA LEU A 116 3.63 -4.62 -19.50
C LEU A 116 2.21 -5.15 -19.72
N LYS A 117 1.38 -5.23 -18.66
CA LYS A 117 0.02 -5.76 -18.74
C LYS A 117 -1.01 -4.74 -19.25
N TYR A 118 -0.79 -3.45 -18.99
CA TYR A 118 -1.74 -2.37 -19.31
C TYR A 118 -1.27 -1.45 -20.46
N ARG A 119 -0.23 -1.86 -21.19
CA ARG A 119 0.25 -1.20 -22.41
C ARG A 119 -0.07 -2.08 -23.62
#